data_AF-A0A353A1M1-F1
#
_entry.id   AF-A0A353A1M1-F1
#
_cell.length_a   1.000
_cell.length_b   1.000
_cell.length_c   1.000
_cell.angle_alpha   90.00
_cell.angle_beta   90.00
_cell.angle_gamma   90.00
#
_symmetry.space_group_name_H-M   'P 1'
#
loop_
_entity.id
_entity.type
_entity.pdbx_description
1 polymer ?
#
loop_
_entity_poly.entity_id
_entity_poly.type
_entity_poly.pdbx_seq_one_letter_code
_entity_poly.pdbx_strand_id
1 'polypeptide(L)'
;MDEEVDNAPRYLAQRREQIDVMKEAFSATPTADIAFSIAELYSPYICDSALRYYELAQSLSAGEMPHYMVVGMDNCRKRMYGGESVYERYYVDRVPPSDTHEYAIYAYEQSEAARAKGQDLLREEWLIRSALADIRSGITDNASSWMLAEIVFDKGNGDIERAYRYMQYSLDNAAIFNARLRLIQINNMAQIISRTHEQQQQRAA
;
A
#
# COMPACT_ATOMS: atom_id res chain seq x y z
N MET A 1 -2.49 7.40 13.39
CA MET A 1 -2.23 7.57 11.94
C MET A 1 -1.38 8.81 11.70
N ASP A 2 -1.74 9.98 12.22
CA ASP A 2 -0.90 11.20 12.22
C ASP A 2 0.60 10.92 12.48
N GLU A 3 0.93 10.28 13.60
CA GLU A 3 2.33 9.95 13.96
C GLU A 3 3.02 9.06 12.91
N GLU A 4 2.32 8.09 12.33
CA GLU A 4 2.91 7.21 11.33
C GLU A 4 3.12 7.92 9.99
N VAL A 5 2.22 8.85 9.63
CA VAL A 5 2.39 9.72 8.46
C VAL A 5 3.67 10.56 8.60
N ASP A 6 3.96 11.08 9.80
CA ASP A 6 5.23 11.79 10.05
C ASP A 6 6.46 10.88 9.93
N ASN A 7 6.32 9.61 10.30
CA ASN A 7 7.37 8.62 10.20
C ASN A 7 7.49 7.98 8.80
N ALA A 8 6.57 8.24 7.88
CA ALA A 8 6.54 7.59 6.56
C ALA A 8 7.85 7.70 5.76
N PRO A 9 8.57 8.84 5.74
CA PRO A 9 9.87 8.93 5.07
C PRO A 9 10.90 7.92 5.61
N ARG A 10 10.86 7.63 6.91
CA ARG A 10 11.76 6.65 7.55
C ARG A 10 11.44 5.22 7.08
N TYR A 11 10.16 4.84 7.07
CA TYR A 11 9.75 3.51 6.60
C TYR A 11 10.07 3.29 5.12
N LEU A 12 9.87 4.33 4.29
CA LEU A 12 10.25 4.30 2.88
C LEU A 12 11.78 4.14 2.71
N ALA A 13 12.59 4.84 3.52
CA ALA A 13 14.04 4.69 3.48
C ALA A 13 14.47 3.27 3.87
N GLN A 14 13.90 2.71 4.94
CA GLN A 14 14.18 1.34 5.37
C GLN A 14 13.86 0.31 4.29
N ARG A 15 12.73 0.44 3.60
CA ARG A 15 12.38 -0.47 2.51
C ARG A 15 13.29 -0.34 1.30
N ARG A 16 13.74 0.88 0.97
CA ARG A 16 14.74 1.09 -0.09
C ARG A 16 16.08 0.43 0.26
N GLU A 17 16.52 0.58 1.49
CA GLU A 17 17.73 -0.09 1.99
C GLU A 17 17.61 -1.62 1.89
N GLN A 18 16.47 -2.20 2.27
CA GLN A 18 16.22 -3.64 2.09
C GLN A 18 16.32 -4.08 0.63
N ILE A 19 15.76 -3.28 -0.30
CA ILE A 19 15.86 -3.56 -1.74
C ILE A 19 17.32 -3.53 -2.19
N ASP A 20 18.08 -2.53 -1.78
CA ASP A 20 19.47 -2.36 -2.20
C ASP A 20 20.36 -3.49 -1.65
N VAL A 21 20.20 -3.86 -0.38
CA VAL A 21 20.87 -5.02 0.23
C VAL A 21 20.56 -6.31 -0.54
N MET A 22 19.28 -6.53 -0.87
CA MET A 22 18.89 -7.73 -1.62
C MET A 22 19.43 -7.74 -3.05
N LYS A 23 19.55 -6.57 -3.70
CA LYS A 23 20.20 -6.46 -5.01
C LYS A 23 21.69 -6.75 -4.96
N GLU A 24 22.38 -6.30 -3.92
CA GLU A 24 23.80 -6.64 -3.70
C GLU A 24 23.97 -8.15 -3.53
N ALA A 25 23.13 -8.78 -2.69
CA ALA A 25 23.10 -10.22 -2.53
C ALA A 25 22.83 -10.95 -3.85
N PHE A 26 21.87 -10.47 -4.64
CA PHE A 26 21.56 -11.01 -5.96
C PHE A 26 22.73 -10.89 -6.93
N SER A 27 23.43 -9.75 -6.94
CA SER A 27 24.59 -9.55 -7.80
C SER A 27 25.75 -10.47 -7.44
N ALA A 28 25.91 -10.80 -6.15
CA ALA A 28 26.95 -11.72 -5.68
C ALA A 28 26.59 -13.20 -5.96
N THR A 29 25.33 -13.59 -5.79
CA THR A 29 24.87 -14.96 -5.99
C THR A 29 23.41 -14.98 -6.47
N PRO A 30 23.16 -14.95 -7.78
CA PRO A 30 21.80 -14.95 -8.31
C PRO A 30 21.08 -16.27 -8.00
N THR A 31 19.95 -16.19 -7.30
CA THR A 31 19.06 -17.34 -7.06
C THR A 31 17.60 -16.95 -7.31
N ALA A 32 16.76 -17.95 -7.58
CA ALA A 32 15.32 -17.74 -7.73
C ALA A 32 14.70 -17.10 -6.48
N ASP A 33 15.11 -17.55 -5.29
CA ASP A 33 14.59 -17.04 -4.02
C ASP A 33 14.95 -15.57 -3.79
N ILE A 34 16.20 -15.17 -4.08
CA ILE A 34 16.62 -13.76 -3.93
C ILE A 34 15.88 -12.89 -4.94
N ALA A 35 15.77 -13.33 -6.20
CA ALA A 35 14.98 -12.61 -7.20
C ALA A 35 13.52 -12.44 -6.78
N PHE A 36 12.90 -13.52 -6.27
CA PHE A 36 11.54 -13.48 -5.75
C PHE A 36 11.41 -12.51 -4.57
N SER A 37 12.32 -12.54 -3.60
CA SER A 37 12.30 -11.60 -2.47
C SER A 37 12.43 -10.14 -2.90
N ILE A 38 13.26 -9.84 -3.91
CA ILE A 38 13.32 -8.48 -4.48
C ILE A 38 11.99 -8.13 -5.16
N ALA A 39 11.37 -9.08 -5.87
CA ALA A 39 10.07 -8.88 -6.50
C ALA A 39 8.99 -8.54 -5.45
N GLU A 40 8.94 -9.26 -4.33
CA GLU A 40 8.01 -9.00 -3.21
C GLU A 40 8.27 -7.64 -2.54
N LEU A 41 9.53 -7.23 -2.40
CA LEU A 41 9.84 -5.89 -1.91
C LEU A 41 9.36 -4.79 -2.87
N TYR A 42 9.38 -5.06 -4.18
CA TYR A 42 8.88 -4.13 -5.20
C TYR A 42 7.37 -4.21 -5.43
N SER A 43 6.72 -5.33 -5.12
CA SER A 43 5.35 -5.63 -5.55
C SER A 43 4.34 -4.57 -5.11
N PRO A 44 4.38 -4.02 -3.87
CA PRO A 44 3.39 -3.02 -3.44
C PRO A 44 3.54 -1.67 -4.14
N TYR A 45 4.61 -1.46 -4.91
CA TYR A 45 4.80 -0.25 -5.70
C TYR A 45 4.12 -0.31 -7.07
N ILE A 46 3.51 -1.43 -7.46
CA ILE A 46 2.80 -1.61 -8.74
C ILE A 46 3.71 -1.21 -9.93
N CYS A 47 4.98 -1.57 -9.85
CA CYS A 47 6.02 -1.11 -10.77
C CYS A 47 6.58 -2.25 -11.63
N ASP A 48 7.12 -1.90 -12.80
CA ASP A 48 7.70 -2.86 -13.74
C ASP A 48 8.93 -3.60 -13.16
N SER A 49 9.54 -3.04 -12.10
CA SER A 49 10.65 -3.69 -11.40
C SER A 49 10.21 -4.99 -10.72
N ALA A 50 9.02 -5.02 -10.10
CA ALA A 50 8.50 -6.24 -9.47
C ALA A 50 8.37 -7.37 -10.50
N LEU A 51 7.71 -7.08 -11.63
CA LEU A 51 7.51 -8.06 -12.71
C LEU A 51 8.84 -8.58 -13.25
N ARG A 52 9.81 -7.70 -13.48
CA ARG A 52 11.15 -8.09 -13.94
C ARG A 52 11.82 -9.08 -12.98
N TYR A 53 11.71 -8.85 -11.67
CA TYR A 53 12.32 -9.76 -10.69
C TYR A 53 11.56 -11.07 -10.55
N TYR A 54 10.23 -11.10 -10.72
CA TYR A 54 9.49 -12.36 -10.85
C TYR A 54 9.90 -13.17 -12.08
N GLU A 55 10.11 -12.52 -13.23
CA GLU A 55 10.59 -13.16 -14.45
C GLU A 55 12.02 -13.71 -14.29
N LEU A 56 12.88 -12.99 -13.56
CA LEU A 56 14.20 -13.49 -13.17
C LEU A 56 14.08 -14.72 -12.26
N ALA A 57 13.21 -14.69 -11.25
CA ALA A 57 12.96 -15.83 -10.37
C ALA A 57 12.49 -17.07 -11.16
N GLN A 58 11.58 -16.87 -12.12
CA GLN A 58 11.15 -17.90 -13.05
C GLN A 58 12.34 -18.49 -13.85
N SER A 59 13.18 -17.63 -14.42
CA SER A 59 14.32 -18.08 -15.24
C SER A 59 15.40 -18.84 -14.45
N LEU A 60 15.54 -18.53 -13.16
CA LEU A 60 16.52 -19.13 -12.26
C LEU A 60 16.00 -20.40 -11.57
N SER A 61 14.71 -20.70 -11.70
CA SER A 61 14.11 -21.91 -11.14
C SER A 61 14.56 -23.13 -11.94
N ALA A 62 15.24 -24.08 -11.29
CA ALA A 62 15.73 -25.31 -11.94
C ALA A 62 14.62 -26.33 -12.32
N GLY A 63 13.36 -26.00 -12.05
CA GLY A 63 12.19 -26.84 -12.26
C GLY A 63 10.90 -26.05 -12.21
N GLU A 64 9.78 -26.72 -11.88
CA GLU A 64 8.50 -26.03 -11.71
C GLU A 64 8.62 -24.94 -10.64
N MET A 65 8.18 -23.73 -11.01
CA MET A 65 8.22 -22.60 -10.11
C MET A 65 7.28 -22.89 -8.93
N PRO A 66 7.70 -22.65 -7.67
CA PRO A 66 6.80 -22.83 -6.55
C PRO A 66 5.50 -22.04 -6.73
N HIS A 67 4.35 -22.64 -6.44
CA HIS A 67 3.04 -22.04 -6.69
C HIS A 67 2.91 -20.61 -6.12
N TYR A 68 3.49 -20.30 -4.95
CA TYR A 68 3.44 -18.94 -4.39
C TYR A 68 4.13 -17.89 -5.27
N MET A 69 5.25 -18.23 -5.93
CA MET A 69 5.92 -17.34 -6.87
C MET A 69 5.07 -17.11 -8.11
N VAL A 70 4.39 -18.16 -8.59
CA VAL A 70 3.45 -18.06 -9.72
C VAL A 70 2.32 -17.11 -9.40
N VAL A 71 1.66 -17.27 -8.24
CA VAL A 71 0.54 -16.40 -7.89
C VAL A 71 1.02 -14.96 -7.63
N GLY A 72 2.19 -14.75 -7.00
CA GLY A 72 2.77 -13.41 -6.84
C GLY A 72 3.04 -12.72 -8.18
N MET A 73 3.62 -13.44 -9.14
CA MET A 73 3.86 -12.96 -10.50
C MET A 73 2.55 -12.64 -11.24
N ASP A 74 1.53 -13.48 -11.14
CA ASP A 74 0.24 -13.27 -11.78
C ASP A 74 -0.53 -12.08 -11.18
N ASN A 75 -0.47 -11.91 -9.87
CA ASN A 75 -0.98 -10.74 -9.17
C ASN A 75 -0.31 -9.45 -9.67
N CYS A 76 1.01 -9.48 -9.80
CA CYS A 76 1.79 -8.37 -10.35
C CYS A 76 1.34 -8.02 -11.78
N ARG A 77 1.19 -9.03 -12.66
CA ARG A 77 0.71 -8.85 -14.05
C ARG A 77 -0.70 -8.28 -14.13
N LYS A 78 -1.61 -8.77 -13.29
CA LYS A 78 -3.01 -8.30 -13.24
C LYS A 78 -3.15 -6.94 -12.55
N ARG A 79 -2.07 -6.40 -11.98
CA ARG A 79 -2.09 -5.27 -11.05
C ARG A 79 -3.06 -5.49 -9.88
N MET A 80 -3.26 -6.76 -9.50
CA MET A 80 -4.09 -7.19 -8.38
C MET A 80 -3.18 -7.47 -7.19
N TYR A 81 -2.70 -6.41 -6.57
CA TYR A 81 -1.94 -6.50 -5.32
C TYR A 81 -2.96 -6.64 -4.18
N GLY A 82 -3.35 -7.87 -3.90
CA GLY A 82 -4.47 -8.20 -3.00
C GLY A 82 -5.06 -9.60 -3.17
N GLY A 83 -4.87 -10.26 -4.31
CA GLY A 83 -5.39 -11.61 -4.55
C GLY A 83 -4.54 -12.73 -3.93
N GLU A 84 -5.18 -13.84 -3.58
CA GLU A 84 -4.75 -15.23 -3.25
C GLU A 84 -3.27 -15.68 -3.03
N SER A 85 -2.19 -14.94 -3.34
CA SER A 85 -0.85 -15.55 -3.41
C SER A 85 -0.20 -15.88 -2.07
N VAL A 86 -0.44 -15.08 -1.03
CA VAL A 86 0.27 -15.21 0.27
C VAL A 86 -0.68 -15.53 1.42
N TYR A 87 -1.94 -15.06 1.38
CA TYR A 87 -2.92 -15.15 2.47
C TYR A 87 -3.22 -16.57 2.92
N GLU A 88 -3.42 -17.48 1.97
CA GLU A 88 -3.92 -18.82 2.28
C GLU A 88 -2.83 -19.78 2.74
N ARG A 89 -1.55 -19.44 2.54
CA ARG A 89 -0.42 -20.35 2.77
C ARG A 89 0.22 -20.23 4.15
N TYR A 90 0.28 -19.04 4.74
CA TYR A 90 1.17 -18.78 5.90
C TYR A 90 0.47 -18.49 7.22
N TYR A 91 -0.82 -18.13 7.21
CA TYR A 91 -1.50 -17.74 8.43
C TYR A 91 -2.47 -18.81 8.90
N VAL A 92 -2.02 -19.60 9.88
CA VAL A 92 -2.76 -20.70 10.51
C VAL A 92 -4.12 -20.23 11.05
N ASP A 93 -4.20 -18.98 11.49
CA ASP A 93 -5.42 -18.33 12.01
C ASP A 93 -6.12 -17.42 10.98
N ARG A 94 -5.63 -17.39 9.73
CA ARG A 94 -6.08 -16.51 8.63
C ARG A 94 -5.97 -14.99 8.89
N VAL A 95 -5.21 -14.58 9.91
CA VAL A 95 -4.92 -13.17 10.20
C VAL A 95 -3.40 -12.94 10.07
N PRO A 96 -2.95 -12.07 9.15
CA PRO A 96 -1.53 -11.70 9.03
C PRO A 96 -1.01 -10.87 10.21
N PRO A 97 0.30 -10.83 10.48
CA PRO A 97 0.91 -9.95 11.47
C PRO A 97 0.64 -8.48 11.13
N SER A 98 0.33 -7.67 12.15
CA SER A 98 -0.22 -6.32 11.99
C SER A 98 0.68 -5.29 11.30
N ASP A 99 1.96 -5.62 11.10
CA ASP A 99 3.00 -4.79 10.52
C ASP A 99 3.42 -5.24 9.11
N THR A 100 2.58 -6.04 8.44
CA THR A 100 2.83 -6.49 7.07
C THR A 100 1.85 -5.89 6.07
N HIS A 101 2.24 -5.91 4.79
CA HIS A 101 1.33 -5.55 3.69
C HIS A 101 0.08 -6.43 3.67
N GLU A 102 0.25 -7.71 4.01
CA GLU A 102 -0.84 -8.66 4.02
C GLU A 102 -1.90 -8.25 5.03
N TYR A 103 -1.49 -7.79 6.21
CA TYR A 103 -2.46 -7.27 7.17
C TYR A 103 -3.16 -6.02 6.66
N ALA A 104 -2.46 -5.16 5.92
CA ALA A 104 -3.05 -3.95 5.36
C ALA A 104 -4.22 -4.27 4.42
N ILE A 105 -4.04 -5.25 3.54
CA ILE A 105 -5.09 -5.74 2.63
C ILE A 105 -6.19 -6.48 3.39
N TYR A 106 -5.85 -7.37 4.32
CA TYR A 106 -6.83 -8.05 5.17
C TYR A 106 -7.73 -7.04 5.90
N ALA A 107 -7.13 -6.02 6.52
CA ALA A 107 -7.86 -4.97 7.21
C ALA A 107 -8.71 -4.13 6.23
N TYR A 108 -8.21 -3.85 5.03
CA TYR A 108 -9.00 -3.19 3.99
C TYR A 108 -10.25 -4.02 3.61
N GLU A 109 -10.12 -5.33 3.41
CA GLU A 109 -11.25 -6.21 3.13
C GLU A 109 -12.28 -6.22 4.28
N GLN A 110 -11.82 -6.22 5.53
CA GLN A 110 -12.72 -6.07 6.68
C GLN A 110 -13.46 -4.73 6.66
N SER A 111 -12.81 -3.65 6.21
CA SER A 111 -13.46 -2.34 6.07
C SER A 111 -14.56 -2.36 5.01
N GLU A 112 -14.34 -3.06 3.89
CA GLU A 112 -15.33 -3.20 2.82
C GLU A 112 -16.51 -4.07 3.27
N ALA A 113 -16.25 -5.13 4.04
CA ALA A 113 -17.30 -5.94 4.65
C ALA A 113 -18.14 -5.13 5.66
N ALA A 114 -17.50 -4.27 6.47
CA ALA A 114 -18.18 -3.35 7.38
C ALA A 114 -19.02 -2.31 6.60
N ARG A 115 -18.46 -1.74 5.53
CA ARG A 115 -19.15 -0.82 4.61
C ARG A 115 -20.42 -1.44 4.03
N ALA A 116 -20.33 -2.68 3.54
CA ALA A 116 -21.47 -3.41 2.98
C ALA A 116 -22.60 -3.65 4.00
N LYS A 117 -22.28 -3.64 5.30
CA LYS A 117 -23.22 -3.79 6.41
C LYS A 117 -23.68 -2.45 7.01
N GLY A 118 -23.23 -1.30 6.48
CA GLY A 118 -23.53 0.02 7.03
C GLY A 118 -22.90 0.29 8.41
N GLN A 119 -21.77 -0.36 8.71
CA GLN A 119 -21.09 -0.26 10.00
C GLN A 119 -19.97 0.79 9.93
N ASP A 120 -20.33 2.07 9.87
CA ASP A 120 -19.40 3.16 9.53
C ASP A 120 -18.22 3.29 10.49
N LEU A 121 -18.44 3.24 11.80
CA LEU A 121 -17.37 3.29 12.80
C LEU A 121 -16.40 2.12 12.67
N LEU A 122 -16.93 0.93 12.40
CA LEU A 122 -16.10 -0.28 12.23
C LEU A 122 -15.31 -0.21 10.92
N ARG A 123 -15.92 0.32 9.86
CA ARG A 123 -15.23 0.60 8.59
C ARG A 123 -14.06 1.55 8.81
N GLU A 124 -14.28 2.66 9.51
CA GLU A 124 -13.23 3.63 9.83
C GLU A 124 -12.09 2.98 10.63
N GLU A 125 -12.41 2.20 11.66
CA GLU A 125 -11.41 1.47 12.45
C GLU A 125 -10.54 0.54 11.58
N TRP A 126 -11.17 -0.23 10.68
CA TRP A 126 -10.47 -1.13 9.78
C TRP A 126 -9.62 -0.39 8.74
N LEU A 127 -10.10 0.73 8.22
CA LEU A 127 -9.31 1.58 7.33
C LEU A 127 -8.07 2.15 8.06
N ILE A 128 -8.20 2.55 9.33
CA ILE A 128 -7.05 3.00 10.14
C ILE A 128 -6.04 1.87 10.29
N ARG A 129 -6.48 0.67 10.65
CA ARG A 129 -5.60 -0.52 10.77
C ARG A 129 -4.86 -0.81 9.46
N SER A 130 -5.59 -0.77 8.35
CA SER A 130 -5.03 -0.94 7.01
C SER A 130 -3.97 0.11 6.68
N ALA A 131 -4.31 1.39 6.84
CA ALA A 131 -3.40 2.50 6.55
C ALA A 131 -2.12 2.45 7.41
N LEU A 132 -2.24 2.13 8.70
CA LEU A 132 -1.09 2.01 9.60
C LEU A 132 -0.13 0.91 9.16
N ALA A 133 -0.65 -0.25 8.73
CA ALA A 133 0.17 -1.36 8.28
C ALA A 133 0.91 -1.05 6.98
N ASP A 134 0.26 -0.40 6.00
CA ASP A 134 0.92 0.05 4.77
C ASP A 134 2.01 1.09 5.05
N ILE A 135 1.72 2.09 5.88
CA ILE A 135 2.70 3.13 6.25
C ILE A 135 3.94 2.50 6.88
N ARG A 136 3.76 1.64 7.88
CA ARG A 136 4.86 0.98 8.60
C ARG A 136 5.65 0.03 7.70
N SER A 137 4.99 -0.57 6.71
CA SER A 137 5.63 -1.41 5.71
C SER A 137 6.37 -0.63 4.62
N GLY A 138 6.36 0.71 4.64
CA GLY A 138 6.96 1.54 3.59
C GLY A 138 6.26 1.37 2.23
N ILE A 139 4.96 1.11 2.25
CA ILE A 139 4.13 0.84 1.07
C ILE A 139 3.42 2.11 0.66
N THR A 140 3.45 2.37 -0.64
CA THR A 140 2.80 3.54 -1.26
C THR A 140 1.46 3.20 -1.90
N ASP A 141 1.07 1.93 -1.87
CA ASP A 141 -0.32 1.56 -2.11
C ASP A 141 -1.15 1.85 -0.87
N ASN A 142 -1.75 3.04 -0.82
CA ASN A 142 -2.48 3.50 0.36
C ASN A 142 -3.94 3.84 0.04
N ALA A 143 -4.67 2.90 -0.53
CA ALA A 143 -6.11 3.06 -0.76
C ALA A 143 -6.86 3.50 0.51
N SER A 144 -6.49 2.94 1.66
CA SER A 144 -7.12 3.28 2.94
C SER A 144 -6.87 4.71 3.41
N SER A 145 -5.72 5.32 3.08
CA SER A 145 -5.38 6.67 3.55
C SER A 145 -6.25 7.77 2.93
N TRP A 146 -6.52 7.72 1.62
CA TRP A 146 -7.39 8.72 0.99
C TRP A 146 -8.86 8.47 1.32
N MET A 147 -9.27 7.22 1.55
CA MET A 147 -10.63 6.91 2.04
C MET A 147 -10.84 7.46 3.45
N LEU A 148 -9.82 7.40 4.31
CA LEU A 148 -9.84 8.08 5.60
C LEU A 148 -9.85 9.59 5.46
N ALA A 149 -9.12 10.16 4.49
CA ALA A 149 -9.20 11.59 4.21
C ALA A 149 -10.64 12.00 3.87
N GLU A 150 -11.36 11.22 3.06
CA GLU A 150 -12.78 11.46 2.76
C GLU A 150 -13.68 11.34 3.99
N ILE A 151 -13.49 10.32 4.84
CA ILE A 151 -14.27 10.13 6.08
C ILE A 151 -14.03 11.30 7.04
N VAL A 152 -12.77 11.65 7.30
CA VAL A 152 -12.37 12.72 8.20
C VAL A 152 -12.80 14.09 7.68
N PHE A 153 -12.85 14.27 6.35
CA PHE A 153 -13.36 15.49 5.74
C PHE A 153 -14.86 15.70 6.04
N ASP A 154 -15.64 14.61 6.11
CA ASP A 154 -17.08 14.61 6.37
C ASP A 154 -17.84 15.70 5.61
N LYS A 155 -17.69 15.70 4.28
CA LYS A 155 -18.30 16.69 3.37
C LYS A 155 -17.99 18.16 3.73
N GLY A 156 -16.87 18.40 4.42
CA GLY A 156 -16.44 19.73 4.85
C GLY A 156 -16.87 20.12 6.27
N ASN A 157 -17.45 19.20 7.04
CA ASN A 157 -17.85 19.43 8.44
C ASN A 157 -16.87 18.85 9.47
N GLY A 158 -15.91 18.03 9.01
CA GLY A 158 -14.95 17.34 9.87
C GLY A 158 -13.64 18.10 10.06
N ASP A 159 -12.57 17.35 10.33
CA ASP A 159 -11.22 17.89 10.53
C ASP A 159 -10.54 18.10 9.18
N ILE A 160 -10.75 19.28 8.60
CA ILE A 160 -10.25 19.64 7.27
C ILE A 160 -8.73 19.55 7.17
N GLU A 161 -8.02 19.89 8.24
CA GLU A 161 -6.56 19.84 8.22
C GLU A 161 -6.05 18.40 8.22
N ARG A 162 -6.61 17.55 9.08
CA ARG A 162 -6.27 16.12 9.05
C ARG A 162 -6.65 15.46 7.73
N ALA A 163 -7.81 15.81 7.17
CA ALA A 163 -8.23 15.33 5.86
C ALA A 163 -7.26 15.74 4.75
N TYR A 164 -6.86 17.02 4.72
CA TYR A 164 -5.88 17.54 3.77
C TYR A 164 -4.54 16.81 3.90
N ARG A 165 -4.04 16.65 5.12
CA ARG A 165 -2.80 15.93 5.41
C ARG A 165 -2.82 14.48 4.92
N TYR A 166 -3.88 13.73 5.20
CA TYR A 166 -4.01 12.33 4.75
C TYR A 166 -4.13 12.23 3.22
N MET A 167 -4.83 13.17 2.59
CA MET A 167 -4.92 13.24 1.14
C MET A 167 -3.56 13.56 0.49
N GLN A 168 -2.80 14.50 1.05
CA GLN A 168 -1.46 14.84 0.56
C GLN A 168 -0.52 13.64 0.67
N TYR A 169 -0.57 12.91 1.79
CA TYR A 169 0.17 11.66 1.95
C TYR A 169 -0.15 10.64 0.84
N SER A 170 -1.42 10.50 0.45
CA SER A 170 -1.83 9.65 -0.69
C SER A 170 -1.36 10.15 -2.05
N LEU A 171 -1.37 11.46 -2.29
CA LEU A 171 -0.87 12.06 -3.54
C LEU A 171 0.64 11.87 -3.69
N ASP A 172 1.40 12.14 -2.63
CA ASP A 172 2.86 12.00 -2.62
C ASP A 172 3.27 10.55 -2.92
N ASN A 173 2.62 9.60 -2.25
CA ASN A 173 2.85 8.18 -2.48
C ASN A 173 2.50 7.72 -3.90
N ALA A 174 1.39 8.20 -4.46
CA ALA A 174 1.01 7.89 -5.83
C ALA A 174 2.00 8.47 -6.86
N ALA A 175 2.65 9.59 -6.54
CA ALA A 175 3.67 10.22 -7.38
C ALA A 175 5.00 9.44 -7.39
N ILE A 176 5.46 8.93 -6.25
CA ILE A 176 6.78 8.24 -6.14
C ILE A 176 6.91 7.08 -7.15
N PHE A 177 5.83 6.35 -7.44
CA PHE A 177 5.88 5.15 -8.28
C PHE A 177 5.04 5.24 -9.55
N ASN A 178 4.69 6.45 -9.99
CA ASN A 178 3.92 6.70 -11.22
C ASN A 178 2.62 5.88 -11.26
N ALA A 179 1.93 5.77 -10.12
CA ALA A 179 0.68 5.04 -9.96
C ALA A 179 -0.48 5.85 -10.57
N ARG A 180 -0.47 6.01 -11.90
CA ARG A 180 -1.39 6.88 -12.67
C ARG A 180 -2.86 6.59 -12.38
N LEU A 181 -3.22 5.31 -12.23
CA LEU A 181 -4.60 4.94 -11.91
C LEU A 181 -5.05 5.50 -10.56
N ARG A 182 -4.19 5.43 -9.54
CA ARG A 182 -4.49 5.97 -8.21
C ARG A 182 -4.63 7.48 -8.23
N LEU A 183 -3.75 8.19 -8.95
CA LEU A 183 -3.89 9.63 -9.15
C LEU A 183 -5.24 9.99 -9.77
N ILE A 184 -5.68 9.24 -10.80
CA ILE A 184 -7.00 9.46 -11.43
C ILE A 184 -8.14 9.22 -10.43
N GLN A 185 -8.06 8.15 -9.63
CA GLN A 185 -9.09 7.80 -8.64
C GLN A 185 -9.26 8.88 -7.56
N ILE A 186 -8.15 9.42 -7.04
CA ILE A 186 -8.20 10.35 -5.90
C ILE A 186 -8.35 11.82 -6.31
N ASN A 187 -8.08 12.16 -7.57
CA ASN A 187 -7.97 13.55 -8.04
C ASN A 187 -9.20 14.41 -7.69
N ASN A 188 -10.42 13.89 -7.85
CA ASN A 188 -11.62 14.69 -7.56
C ASN A 188 -11.69 15.07 -6.07
N MET A 189 -11.55 14.09 -5.17
CA MET A 189 -11.59 14.34 -3.73
C MET A 189 -10.43 15.22 -3.28
N ALA A 190 -9.23 14.99 -3.83
CA ALA A 190 -8.07 15.85 -3.59
C ALA A 190 -8.36 17.32 -3.89
N GLN A 191 -8.94 17.61 -5.05
CA GLN A 191 -9.27 18.98 -5.45
C GLN A 191 -10.36 19.61 -4.57
N ILE A 192 -11.26 18.83 -4.00
CA ILE A 192 -12.29 19.32 -3.08
C ILE A 192 -11.65 19.67 -1.74
N ILE A 193 -10.92 18.72 -1.14
CA ILE A 193 -10.28 18.89 0.17
C ILE A 193 -9.28 20.06 0.14
N SER A 194 -8.41 20.14 -0.88
CA SER A 194 -7.45 21.23 -1.02
C SER A 194 -8.12 22.59 -1.10
N ARG A 195 -9.19 22.73 -1.89
CA ARG A 195 -9.93 24.00 -1.99
C ARG A 195 -10.60 24.40 -0.69
N THR A 196 -11.18 23.44 0.04
CA THR A 196 -11.79 23.72 1.35
C THR A 196 -10.73 24.12 2.38
N HIS A 197 -9.58 23.44 2.40
CA HIS A 197 -8.45 23.78 3.26
C HIS A 197 -7.93 25.20 2.98
N GLU A 198 -7.67 25.54 1.71
CA GLU A 198 -7.22 26.89 1.31
C GLU A 198 -8.20 27.99 1.77
N GLN A 199 -9.50 27.77 1.61
CA GLN A 199 -10.53 28.71 2.06
C GLN A 199 -10.53 28.88 3.59
N GLN A 200 -10.31 27.80 4.33
CA GLN A 200 -10.22 27.85 5.79
C GLN A 200 -8.99 28.64 6.24
N GLN A 201 -7.83 28.43 5.61
CA GLN A 201 -6.60 29.16 5.91
C GLN A 201 -6.75 30.67 5.61
N GLN A 202 -7.37 31.01 4.49
CA GLN A 202 -7.63 32.42 4.12
C GLN A 202 -8.57 33.14 5.10
N ARG A 203 -9.49 32.42 5.73
CA ARG A 203 -10.41 33.00 6.74
C ARG A 203 -9.75 33.15 8.12
N ALA A 204 -8.70 32.39 8.38
CA ALA A 204 -7.96 32.41 9.65
C ALA A 204 -6.80 33.42 9.67
N ALA A 205 -6.42 33.94 8.50
CA ALA A 205 -5.41 34.98 8.30
C ALA A 205 -6.00 36.40 8.41
#